data_AF-A0A355FUA8-F1
#
_entry.id   AF-A0A355FUA8-F1
#
_cell.length_a   1.000
_cell.length_b   1.000
_cell.length_c   1.000
_cell.angle_alpha   90.00
_cell.angle_beta   90.00
_cell.angle_gamma   90.00
#
_symmetry.space_group_name_H-M   'P 1'
#
loop_
_entity.id
_entity.type
_entity.pdbx_description
1 polymer ?
#
loop_
_entity_poly.entity_id
_entity_poly.type
_entity_poly.pdbx_seq_one_letter_code
_entity_poly.pdbx_strand_id
1 'polypeptide(L)'
;MSRDVQGALEAVNSAIAVQSNYADAWMLRSQLYEERRDWSEAAISLEQGLLSNPRLRRKWHAKWIELLFKSGDYSTALAQLDEGDSWEGWSLNDSLMEASIRFANHAIEHPSPINLHELPGSLNTPAPEYYPALFASGDRMIFTRQLGGDARLTGQEDFFLAEKQADGRWNVIRDLSEINTRGNEGAPTVRGDGRRLVFTACEALNGGYG
;
A
#
# COMPACT_ATOMS: atom_id res chain seq x y z
N MET A 1 4.11 -11.95 29.51
CA MET A 1 2.70 -11.62 29.80
C MET A 1 2.04 -11.32 28.47
N SER A 2 1.10 -12.16 28.03
CA SER A 2 0.25 -11.85 26.87
C SER A 2 -0.69 -10.71 27.25
N ARG A 3 -0.83 -9.71 26.38
CA ARG A 3 -1.83 -8.63 26.56
C ARG A 3 -3.22 -9.20 26.28
N ASP A 4 -4.08 -9.20 27.29
CA ASP A 4 -5.49 -9.59 27.15
C ASP A 4 -6.33 -8.40 26.66
N VAL A 5 -6.25 -8.14 25.36
CA VAL A 5 -6.96 -7.03 24.72
C VAL A 5 -8.47 -7.26 24.73
N GLN A 6 -8.92 -8.51 24.63
CA GLN A 6 -10.33 -8.85 24.59
C GLN A 6 -10.98 -8.64 25.96
N GLY A 7 -10.37 -9.11 27.05
CA GLY A 7 -10.85 -8.84 28.41
C GLY A 7 -10.85 -7.35 28.74
N ALA A 8 -9.87 -6.59 28.27
CA ALA A 8 -9.83 -5.14 28.42
C ALA A 8 -11.01 -4.45 27.70
N LEU A 9 -11.34 -4.87 26.46
CA LEU A 9 -12.48 -4.34 25.72
C LEU A 9 -13.81 -4.63 26.43
N GLU A 10 -13.98 -5.82 27.01
CA GLU A 10 -15.18 -6.19 27.77
C GLU A 10 -15.37 -5.31 29.01
N ALA A 11 -14.28 -5.08 29.76
CA ALA A 11 -14.30 -4.19 30.92
C ALA A 11 -14.61 -2.74 30.53
N VAL A 12 -14.00 -2.24 29.45
CA VAL A 12 -14.24 -0.88 28.94
C VAL A 12 -15.68 -0.72 28.44
N ASN A 13 -16.21 -1.70 27.72
CA ASN A 13 -17.61 -1.67 27.27
C ASN A 13 -18.60 -1.69 28.43
N SER A 14 -18.28 -2.41 29.51
CA SER A 14 -19.08 -2.39 30.74
C SER A 14 -19.08 -1.00 31.40
N ALA A 15 -17.92 -0.33 31.45
CA ALA A 15 -17.82 1.03 31.98
C ALA A 15 -18.62 2.03 31.14
N ILE A 16 -18.55 1.93 29.81
CA ILE A 16 -19.33 2.76 28.88
C ILE A 16 -20.83 2.51 29.02
N ALA A 17 -21.25 1.25 29.25
CA ALA A 17 -22.66 0.91 29.45
C ALA A 17 -23.24 1.52 30.73
N VAL A 18 -22.43 1.63 31.79
CA VAL A 18 -22.82 2.30 33.05
C VAL A 18 -22.81 3.82 32.89
N GLN A 19 -21.79 4.36 32.22
CA GLN A 19 -21.62 5.79 32.02
C GLN A 19 -21.19 6.09 30.58
N SER A 20 -22.18 6.40 29.74
CA SER A 20 -21.96 6.63 28.30
C SER A 20 -21.15 7.88 27.97
N ASN A 21 -21.03 8.84 28.91
CA ASN A 21 -20.23 10.05 28.74
C ASN A 21 -18.83 9.96 29.40
N TYR A 22 -18.36 8.74 29.71
CA TYR A 22 -17.05 8.56 30.33
C TYR A 22 -15.92 8.62 29.29
N ALA A 23 -15.40 9.83 29.06
CA ALA A 23 -14.41 10.11 28.02
C ALA A 23 -13.16 9.19 28.06
N ASP A 24 -12.61 8.93 29.24
CA ASP A 24 -11.40 8.10 29.37
C ASP A 24 -11.65 6.64 28.95
N ALA A 25 -12.86 6.11 29.22
CA ALA A 25 -13.22 4.76 28.78
C ALA A 25 -13.30 4.69 27.25
N TRP A 26 -13.91 5.67 26.60
CA TRP A 26 -13.95 5.76 25.14
C TRP A 26 -12.56 5.90 24.51
N MET A 27 -11.69 6.72 25.11
CA MET A 27 -10.30 6.86 24.66
C MET A 27 -9.49 5.58 24.83
N LEU A 28 -9.65 4.87 25.95
CA LEU A 28 -9.02 3.57 26.16
C LEU A 28 -9.53 2.54 25.13
N ARG A 29 -10.84 2.58 24.83
CA ARG A 29 -11.41 1.72 23.79
C ARG A 29 -10.79 1.96 22.42
N SER A 30 -10.57 3.24 22.05
CA SER A 30 -9.85 3.59 20.83
C SER A 30 -8.47 2.93 20.79
N GLN A 31 -7.69 3.06 21.86
CA GLN A 31 -6.33 2.50 21.93
C GLN A 31 -6.32 0.96 21.80
N LEU A 32 -7.30 0.29 22.40
CA LEU A 32 -7.45 -1.17 22.30
C LEU A 32 -7.79 -1.61 20.87
N TYR A 33 -8.63 -0.84 20.17
CA TYR A 33 -8.92 -1.10 18.76
C TYR A 33 -7.74 -0.79 17.84
N GLU A 34 -6.94 0.23 18.13
CA GLU A 34 -5.68 0.49 17.43
C GLU A 34 -4.70 -0.69 17.57
N GLU A 35 -4.59 -1.29 18.75
CA GLU A 35 -3.74 -2.47 18.97
C GLU A 35 -4.20 -3.67 18.11
N ARG A 36 -5.50 -3.78 17.86
CA ARG A 36 -6.10 -4.77 16.96
C ARG A 36 -6.05 -4.38 15.48
N ARG A 37 -5.59 -3.17 15.16
CA ARG A 37 -5.65 -2.55 13.82
C ARG A 37 -7.08 -2.42 13.28
N ASP A 38 -8.06 -2.31 14.17
CA ASP A 38 -9.44 -2.02 13.82
C ASP A 38 -9.63 -0.50 13.80
N TRP A 39 -9.21 0.12 12.69
CA TRP A 39 -9.10 1.57 12.58
C TRP A 39 -10.45 2.28 12.63
N SER A 40 -11.49 1.65 12.07
CA SER A 40 -12.85 2.21 12.08
C SER A 40 -13.40 2.31 13.49
N GLU A 41 -13.33 1.22 14.26
CA GLU A 41 -13.78 1.22 15.66
C GLU A 41 -12.93 2.11 16.56
N ALA A 42 -11.63 2.23 16.25
CA ALA A 42 -10.75 3.17 16.93
C ALA A 42 -11.19 4.62 16.69
N ALA A 43 -11.42 5.02 15.43
CA ALA A 43 -11.86 6.36 15.07
C ALA A 43 -13.20 6.73 15.72
N ILE A 44 -14.19 5.82 15.65
CA ILE A 44 -15.51 6.01 16.28
C ILE A 44 -15.36 6.15 17.80
N SER A 45 -14.55 5.30 18.42
CA SER A 45 -14.36 5.34 19.87
C SER A 45 -13.68 6.64 20.32
N LEU A 46 -12.69 7.13 19.56
CA LEU A 46 -12.04 8.40 19.88
C LEU A 46 -13.02 9.57 19.72
N GLU A 47 -13.81 9.60 18.65
CA GLU A 47 -14.86 10.61 18.45
C GLU A 47 -15.79 10.70 19.67
N GLN A 48 -16.31 9.57 20.15
CA GLN A 48 -17.17 9.54 21.34
C GLN A 48 -16.46 10.06 22.60
N GLY A 49 -15.17 9.78 22.75
CA GLY A 49 -14.34 10.35 23.82
C GLY A 49 -14.22 11.87 23.73
N LEU A 50 -14.04 12.41 22.52
CA LEU A 50 -13.94 13.86 22.27
C LEU A 50 -15.28 14.58 22.45
N LEU A 51 -16.39 13.96 22.05
CA LEU A 51 -17.74 14.45 22.31
C LEU A 51 -18.06 14.48 23.82
N SER A 52 -17.59 13.48 24.56
CA SER A 52 -17.77 13.37 26.01
C SER A 52 -16.96 14.39 26.81
N ASN A 53 -15.80 14.81 26.28
CA ASN A 53 -14.97 15.84 26.90
C ASN A 53 -14.39 16.80 25.85
N PRO A 54 -15.11 17.90 25.52
CA PRO A 54 -14.68 18.85 24.48
C PRO A 54 -13.32 19.50 24.71
N ARG A 55 -12.80 19.52 25.96
CA ARG A 55 -11.46 20.04 26.27
C ARG A 55 -10.35 19.20 25.64
N LEU A 56 -10.64 17.93 25.34
CA LEU A 56 -9.70 17.01 24.71
C LEU A 56 -9.66 17.17 23.19
N ARG A 57 -10.72 17.74 22.58
CA ARG A 57 -10.89 17.85 21.12
C ARG A 57 -9.65 18.40 20.46
N ARG A 58 -9.22 19.60 20.85
CA ARG A 58 -8.06 20.27 20.23
C ARG A 58 -6.75 19.48 20.35
N LYS A 59 -6.54 18.79 21.48
CA LYS A 59 -5.32 18.01 21.75
C LYS A 59 -5.26 16.72 20.92
N TRP A 60 -6.41 16.07 20.72
CA TRP A 60 -6.49 14.75 20.09
C TRP A 60 -7.03 14.78 18.66
N HIS A 61 -7.34 15.96 18.13
CA HIS A 61 -7.89 16.15 16.78
C HIS A 61 -7.02 15.52 15.69
N ALA A 62 -5.71 15.78 15.73
CA ALA A 62 -4.76 15.21 14.78
C ALA A 62 -4.75 13.67 14.82
N LYS A 63 -4.86 13.09 16.03
CA LYS A 63 -4.94 11.64 16.20
C LYS A 63 -6.25 11.08 15.65
N TRP A 64 -7.36 11.79 15.81
CA TRP A 64 -8.63 11.37 15.24
C TRP A 64 -8.61 11.39 13.72
N ILE A 65 -8.05 12.45 13.11
CA ILE A 65 -7.81 12.53 11.65
C ILE A 65 -6.94 11.36 11.17
N GLU A 66 -5.87 11.02 11.89
CA GLU A 66 -5.01 9.87 11.57
C GLU A 66 -5.81 8.54 11.55
N LEU A 67 -6.71 8.33 12.52
CA LEU A 67 -7.53 7.13 12.59
C LEU A 67 -8.58 7.07 11.49
N LEU A 68 -9.22 8.20 11.15
CA LEU A 68 -10.14 8.32 10.03
C LEU A 68 -9.44 8.03 8.69
N PHE A 69 -8.22 8.53 8.51
CA PHE A 69 -7.43 8.22 7.33
C PHE A 69 -7.10 6.72 7.25
N LYS A 70 -6.68 6.11 8.37
CA LYS A 70 -6.37 4.67 8.43
C LYS A 70 -7.58 3.76 8.23
N SER A 71 -8.78 4.20 8.62
CA SER A 71 -10.03 3.47 8.37
C SER A 71 -10.50 3.57 6.92
N GLY A 72 -9.91 4.46 6.11
CA GLY A 72 -10.36 4.76 4.76
C GLY A 72 -11.54 5.74 4.70
N ASP A 73 -11.94 6.32 5.83
CA ASP A 73 -12.96 7.37 5.89
C ASP A 73 -12.34 8.74 5.53
N TYR A 74 -11.92 8.86 4.27
CA TYR A 74 -11.22 10.04 3.79
C TYR A 74 -12.11 11.29 3.80
N SER A 75 -13.41 11.14 3.58
CA SER A 75 -14.36 12.25 3.55
C SER A 75 -14.51 12.88 4.93
N THR A 76 -14.67 12.07 5.97
CA THR A 76 -14.70 12.58 7.35
C THR A 76 -13.33 13.11 7.78
N ALA A 77 -12.25 12.44 7.39
CA ALA A 77 -10.89 12.94 7.65
C ALA A 77 -10.66 14.34 7.05
N LEU A 78 -11.14 14.60 5.83
CA LEU A 78 -11.06 15.90 5.18
C LEU A 78 -11.90 16.94 5.92
N ALA A 79 -13.14 16.61 6.29
CA ALA A 79 -13.99 17.53 7.05
C ALA A 79 -13.34 17.92 8.40
N GLN A 80 -12.73 16.97 9.11
CA GLN A 80 -12.03 17.26 10.36
C GLN A 80 -10.72 18.02 10.15
N LEU A 81 -9.99 17.76 9.06
CA LEU A 81 -8.83 18.55 8.67
C LEU A 81 -9.22 20.01 8.43
N ASP A 82 -10.25 20.27 7.62
CA ASP A 82 -10.72 21.62 7.32
C ASP A 82 -11.27 22.33 8.56
N GLU A 83 -11.93 21.60 9.48
CA GLU A 83 -12.33 22.16 10.78
C GLU A 83 -11.10 22.57 11.60
N GLY A 84 -10.07 21.72 11.66
CA GLY A 84 -8.84 22.01 12.38
C GLY A 84 -8.10 23.23 11.80
N ASP A 85 -8.03 23.35 10.48
CA ASP A 85 -7.40 24.47 9.75
C ASP A 85 -8.06 25.83 10.08
N SER A 86 -9.33 25.80 10.53
CA SER A 86 -10.04 27.01 10.99
C SER A 86 -9.62 27.47 12.39
N TRP A 87 -8.92 26.64 13.17
CA TRP A 87 -8.52 26.95 14.54
C TRP A 87 -7.17 27.68 14.56
N GLU A 88 -7.15 28.89 15.13
CA GLU A 88 -5.93 29.69 15.23
C GLU A 88 -4.79 28.92 15.93
N GLY A 89 -3.67 28.75 15.24
CA GLY A 89 -2.47 28.08 15.75
C GLY A 89 -2.59 26.56 15.88
N TRP A 90 -3.60 25.94 15.25
CA TRP A 90 -3.64 24.49 15.06
C TRP A 90 -3.09 24.13 13.67
N SER A 91 -2.47 22.96 13.58
CA SER A 91 -2.06 22.33 12.33
C SER A 91 -1.95 20.82 12.56
N LEU A 92 -2.15 20.03 11.49
CA LEU A 92 -1.98 18.57 11.56
C LEU A 92 -0.54 18.16 11.89
N ASN A 93 0.45 18.99 11.51
CA ASN A 93 1.89 18.73 11.65
C ASN A 93 2.38 17.45 10.96
N ASP A 94 1.64 16.97 9.95
CA ASP A 94 2.02 15.88 9.07
C ASP A 94 1.60 16.25 7.64
N SER A 95 2.53 16.85 6.89
CA SER A 95 2.26 17.33 5.53
C SER A 95 1.99 16.21 4.53
N LEU A 96 2.55 15.01 4.76
CA LEU A 96 2.30 13.86 3.92
C LEU A 96 0.87 13.34 4.14
N MET A 97 0.44 13.24 5.39
CA MET A 97 -0.93 12.85 5.74
C MET A 97 -1.94 13.84 5.17
N GLU A 98 -1.68 15.14 5.34
CA GLU A 98 -2.55 16.20 4.81
C GLU A 98 -2.71 16.08 3.28
N ALA A 99 -1.59 15.99 2.56
CA ALA A 99 -1.60 15.81 1.11
C ALA A 99 -2.32 14.52 0.69
N SER A 100 -2.15 13.45 1.46
CA SER A 100 -2.79 12.15 1.19
C SER A 100 -4.30 12.21 1.37
N ILE A 101 -4.81 12.85 2.43
CA ILE A 101 -6.25 13.04 2.66
C ILE A 101 -6.88 13.83 1.51
N ARG A 102 -6.27 14.96 1.13
CA ARG A 102 -6.77 15.81 0.04
C ARG A 102 -6.74 15.09 -1.31
N PHE A 103 -5.64 14.39 -1.61
CA PHE A 103 -5.52 13.59 -2.83
C PHE A 103 -6.56 12.46 -2.88
N ALA A 104 -6.75 11.71 -1.79
CA ALA A 104 -7.68 10.59 -1.74
C ALA A 104 -9.12 11.04 -2.05
N ASN A 105 -9.58 12.13 -1.42
CA ASN A 105 -10.90 12.69 -1.70
C ASN A 105 -11.03 13.13 -3.17
N HIS A 106 -10.07 13.90 -3.68
CA HIS A 106 -10.08 14.34 -5.07
C HIS A 106 -10.10 13.15 -6.04
N ALA A 107 -9.29 12.12 -5.82
CA ALA A 107 -9.19 10.95 -6.69
C ALA A 107 -10.46 10.08 -6.66
N ILE A 108 -11.17 10.02 -5.53
CA ILE A 108 -12.47 9.33 -5.41
C ILE A 108 -13.55 10.06 -6.19
N GLU A 109 -13.58 11.40 -6.13
CA GLU A 109 -14.53 12.23 -6.89
C GLU A 109 -14.21 12.26 -8.40
N HIS A 110 -12.92 12.15 -8.74
CA HIS A 110 -12.41 12.22 -10.10
C HIS A 110 -11.66 10.93 -10.47
N PRO A 111 -12.36 9.77 -10.51
CA PRO A 111 -11.71 8.51 -10.81
C PRO A 111 -11.10 8.57 -12.21
N SER A 112 -9.81 8.24 -12.31
CA SER A 112 -9.19 8.05 -13.61
C SER A 112 -9.74 6.77 -14.24
N PRO A 113 -10.28 6.82 -15.46
CA PRO A 113 -10.77 5.61 -16.14
C PRO A 113 -9.56 4.74 -16.48
N ILE A 114 -9.34 3.68 -15.71
CA ILE A 114 -8.32 2.69 -15.98
C ILE A 114 -8.96 1.59 -16.82
N ASN A 115 -8.62 1.54 -18.10
CA ASN A 115 -8.99 0.42 -18.96
C ASN A 115 -7.83 -0.59 -19.00
N LEU A 116 -7.91 -1.61 -18.14
CA LEU A 116 -6.93 -2.69 -18.13
C LEU A 116 -7.16 -3.59 -19.35
N HIS A 117 -6.14 -3.68 -20.18
CA HIS A 117 -6.11 -4.56 -21.35
C HIS A 117 -4.70 -5.09 -21.51
N GLU A 118 -4.60 -6.24 -22.18
CA GLU A 118 -3.32 -6.81 -22.56
C GLU A 118 -2.53 -5.81 -23.43
N LEU A 119 -1.22 -5.75 -23.22
CA LEU A 119 -0.33 -5.03 -24.13
C LEU A 119 -0.45 -5.64 -25.54
N PRO A 120 -0.80 -4.86 -26.58
CA PRO A 120 -0.95 -5.40 -27.92
C PRO A 120 0.40 -5.89 -28.44
N GLY A 121 0.44 -6.99 -29.20
CA GLY A 121 1.67 -7.54 -29.77
C GLY A 121 1.95 -8.97 -29.29
N SER A 122 3.21 -9.39 -29.30
CA SER A 122 3.64 -10.74 -28.91
C SER A 122 4.07 -10.88 -27.45
N LEU A 123 4.03 -9.78 -26.68
CA LEU A 123 4.46 -9.79 -25.28
C LEU A 123 3.60 -10.74 -24.44
N ASN A 124 2.28 -10.55 -24.42
CA ASN A 124 1.40 -11.33 -23.55
C ASN A 124 1.26 -12.76 -24.07
N THR A 125 1.62 -13.73 -23.23
CA THR A 125 1.41 -15.16 -23.50
C THR A 125 0.58 -15.80 -22.39
N PRO A 126 0.11 -17.05 -22.56
CA PRO A 126 -0.54 -17.79 -21.47
C PRO A 126 0.40 -18.11 -20.28
N ALA A 127 1.71 -17.93 -20.44
CA ALA A 127 2.66 -18.14 -19.36
C ALA A 127 2.60 -16.99 -18.34
N PRO A 128 2.90 -17.24 -17.06
CA PRO A 128 3.06 -16.16 -16.09
C PRO A 128 4.17 -15.19 -16.51
N GLU A 129 3.84 -13.90 -16.55
CA GLU A 129 4.74 -12.81 -16.95
C GLU A 129 4.64 -11.67 -15.94
N TYR A 130 5.76 -11.27 -15.35
CA TYR A 130 5.78 -10.34 -14.23
C TYR A 130 7.11 -9.62 -14.06
N TYR A 131 7.11 -8.67 -13.12
CA TYR A 131 8.24 -7.80 -12.80
C TYR A 131 8.86 -7.09 -14.02
N PRO A 132 8.07 -6.30 -14.79
CA PRO A 132 8.62 -5.53 -15.89
C PRO A 132 9.50 -4.38 -15.35
N ALA A 133 10.72 -4.30 -15.88
CA ALA A 133 11.66 -3.21 -15.70
C ALA A 133 11.70 -2.35 -16.97
N LEU A 134 10.93 -1.25 -16.95
CA LEU A 134 10.88 -0.30 -18.05
C LEU A 134 12.17 0.53 -18.12
N PHE A 135 12.70 0.71 -19.33
CA PHE A 135 13.82 1.63 -19.56
C PHE A 135 13.32 3.07 -19.45
N ALA A 136 14.23 4.01 -19.13
CA ALA A 136 13.87 5.43 -19.03
C ALA A 136 13.36 6.02 -20.37
N SER A 137 13.72 5.40 -21.50
CA SER A 137 13.20 5.76 -22.82
C SER A 137 11.72 5.40 -23.02
N GLY A 138 11.16 4.52 -22.18
CA GLY A 138 9.76 4.10 -22.23
C GLY A 138 9.38 3.20 -23.41
N ASP A 139 10.34 2.87 -24.28
CA ASP A 139 10.17 2.07 -25.49
C ASP A 139 10.66 0.63 -25.34
N ARG A 140 11.30 0.28 -24.22
CA ARG A 140 11.87 -1.05 -23.97
C ARG A 140 11.65 -1.47 -22.54
N MET A 141 11.50 -2.77 -22.32
CA MET A 141 11.45 -3.35 -20.98
C MET A 141 12.12 -4.72 -20.94
N ILE A 142 12.71 -5.05 -19.80
CA ILE A 142 13.07 -6.42 -19.45
C ILE A 142 12.01 -6.94 -18.50
N PHE A 143 11.49 -8.15 -18.72
CA PHE A 143 10.49 -8.76 -17.86
C PHE A 143 10.82 -10.22 -17.61
N THR A 144 10.23 -10.78 -16.55
CA THR A 144 10.37 -12.20 -16.21
C THR A 144 9.21 -12.97 -16.84
N ARG A 145 9.50 -14.10 -17.48
CA ARG A 145 8.49 -15.06 -17.94
C ARG A 145 8.79 -16.44 -17.36
N GLN A 146 7.79 -17.08 -16.79
CA GLN A 146 7.90 -18.42 -16.25
C GLN A 146 7.60 -19.47 -17.34
N LEU A 147 8.60 -20.24 -17.73
CA LEU A 147 8.51 -21.30 -18.73
C LEU A 147 8.28 -22.66 -18.07
N GLY A 148 7.12 -23.26 -18.35
CA GLY A 148 6.74 -24.57 -17.82
C GLY A 148 6.51 -24.58 -16.30
N GLY A 149 5.94 -25.69 -15.80
CA GLY A 149 5.87 -26.00 -14.37
C GLY A 149 5.32 -24.91 -13.46
N ASP A 150 5.77 -24.91 -12.20
CA ASP A 150 5.62 -23.80 -11.25
C ASP A 150 7.00 -23.20 -10.92
N ALA A 151 7.08 -21.89 -10.64
CA ALA A 151 8.35 -21.18 -10.38
C ALA A 151 9.18 -21.73 -9.19
N ARG A 152 8.66 -22.66 -8.39
CA ARG A 152 9.33 -23.17 -7.18
C ARG A 152 9.96 -24.54 -7.36
N LEU A 153 9.41 -25.38 -8.23
CA LEU A 153 9.75 -26.80 -8.30
C LEU A 153 10.12 -27.28 -9.71
N THR A 154 9.50 -26.72 -10.75
CA THR A 154 9.57 -27.30 -12.11
C THR A 154 9.60 -26.30 -13.25
N GLY A 155 9.32 -25.04 -12.98
CA GLY A 155 9.31 -23.95 -13.94
C GLY A 155 10.60 -23.15 -13.91
N GLN A 156 10.94 -22.60 -15.09
CA GLN A 156 12.13 -21.79 -15.30
C GLN A 156 11.72 -20.33 -15.44
N GLU A 157 12.26 -19.44 -14.61
CA GLU A 157 12.07 -18.00 -14.74
C GLU A 157 13.22 -17.40 -15.55
N ASP A 158 12.90 -16.92 -16.76
CA ASP A 158 13.88 -16.34 -17.68
C ASP A 158 13.53 -14.88 -17.98
N PHE A 159 14.56 -14.08 -18.23
CA PHE A 159 14.39 -12.71 -18.72
C PHE A 159 14.21 -12.63 -20.22
N PHE A 160 13.28 -11.76 -20.61
CA PHE A 160 12.99 -11.40 -21.98
C PHE A 160 13.05 -9.89 -22.17
N LEU A 161 13.59 -9.47 -23.32
CA LEU A 161 13.57 -8.08 -23.75
C LEU A 161 12.38 -7.87 -24.70
N ALA A 162 11.55 -6.89 -24.39
CA ALA A 162 10.49 -6.43 -25.28
C ALA A 162 10.70 -4.97 -25.66
N GLU A 163 10.27 -4.64 -26.88
CA GLU A 163 10.31 -3.28 -27.42
C GLU A 163 8.92 -2.86 -27.92
N LYS A 164 8.61 -1.57 -27.72
CA LYS A 164 7.40 -0.92 -28.20
C LYS A 164 7.64 -0.37 -29.60
N GLN A 165 6.88 -0.86 -30.55
CA GLN A 165 6.89 -0.39 -31.93
C GLN A 165 6.14 0.95 -32.08
N ALA A 166 6.36 1.61 -33.21
CA ALA A 166 5.72 2.89 -33.54
C ALA A 166 4.19 2.81 -33.59
N ASP A 167 3.63 1.63 -33.87
CA ASP A 167 2.18 1.35 -33.84
C ASP A 167 1.63 1.07 -32.43
N GLY A 168 2.50 1.12 -31.41
CA GLY A 168 2.16 0.90 -30.01
C GLY A 168 2.24 -0.56 -29.56
N ARG A 169 2.54 -1.52 -30.45
CA ARG A 169 2.67 -2.94 -30.09
C ARG A 169 3.96 -3.22 -29.32
N TRP A 170 3.84 -3.98 -28.24
CA TRP A 170 4.95 -4.54 -27.48
C TRP A 170 5.27 -5.94 -28.00
N ASN A 171 6.46 -6.11 -28.53
CA ASN A 171 6.92 -7.40 -29.03
C ASN A 171 8.16 -7.86 -28.29
N VAL A 172 8.19 -9.15 -27.96
CA VAL A 172 9.40 -9.80 -27.47
C VAL A 172 10.41 -9.84 -28.61
N ILE A 173 11.59 -9.29 -28.37
CA ILE A 173 12.69 -9.28 -29.33
C ILE A 173 13.56 -10.51 -29.15
N ARG A 174 13.89 -10.85 -27.90
CA ARG A 174 14.74 -12.00 -27.54
C ARG A 174 14.67 -12.31 -26.05
N ASP A 175 15.07 -13.51 -25.70
CA ASP A 175 15.54 -13.84 -24.35
C ASP A 175 16.91 -13.19 -24.08
N LEU A 176 17.24 -13.00 -22.81
CA LEU A 176 18.55 -12.55 -22.35
C LEU A 176 19.43 -13.73 -21.96
N SER A 177 19.73 -14.64 -22.91
CA SER A 177 20.59 -15.82 -22.68
C SER A 177 21.98 -15.50 -22.16
N GLU A 178 22.45 -14.25 -22.29
CA GLU A 178 23.69 -13.79 -21.65
C GLU A 178 23.61 -13.66 -20.11
N ILE A 179 22.39 -13.61 -19.56
CA ILE A 179 22.10 -13.45 -18.13
C ILE A 179 21.34 -14.67 -17.60
N ASN A 180 20.38 -15.19 -18.36
CA ASN A 180 19.57 -16.33 -17.97
C ASN A 180 20.46 -17.54 -17.70
N THR A 181 20.23 -18.24 -16.59
CA THR A 181 20.99 -19.42 -16.21
C THR A 181 20.12 -20.67 -16.17
N ARG A 182 20.59 -21.74 -15.52
CA ARG A 182 19.75 -22.90 -15.21
C ARG A 182 18.96 -22.73 -13.91
N GLY A 183 19.30 -21.70 -13.13
CA GLY A 183 18.50 -21.27 -11.98
C GLY A 183 17.45 -20.28 -12.46
N ASN A 184 16.57 -19.90 -11.54
CA ASN A 184 15.54 -18.91 -11.81
C ASN A 184 16.07 -17.50 -11.59
N GLU A 185 15.82 -16.60 -12.55
CA GLU A 185 16.10 -15.18 -12.42
C GLU A 185 14.81 -14.36 -12.42
N GLY A 186 14.73 -13.36 -11.53
CA GLY A 186 13.52 -12.58 -11.34
C GLY A 186 13.76 -11.16 -10.84
N ALA A 187 12.66 -10.42 -10.72
CA ALA A 187 12.61 -9.07 -10.16
C ALA A 187 13.68 -8.10 -10.72
N PRO A 188 13.80 -7.96 -12.06
CA PRO A 188 14.79 -7.09 -12.65
C PRO A 188 14.49 -5.62 -12.35
N THR A 189 15.54 -4.81 -12.27
CA THR A 189 15.47 -3.36 -12.36
C THR A 189 16.59 -2.82 -13.24
N VAL A 190 16.24 -1.89 -14.12
CA VAL A 190 17.15 -1.31 -15.10
C VAL A 190 17.47 0.12 -14.68
N ARG A 191 18.75 0.44 -14.57
CA ARG A 191 19.18 1.81 -14.31
C ARG A 191 18.77 2.71 -15.48
N GLY A 192 18.47 3.99 -15.22
CA GLY A 192 17.97 4.91 -16.24
C GLY A 192 18.83 5.06 -17.50
N ASP A 193 20.13 4.77 -17.46
CA ASP A 193 21.00 4.76 -18.65
C ASP A 193 20.97 3.44 -19.45
N GLY A 194 20.20 2.45 -19.01
CA GLY A 194 20.05 1.15 -19.63
C GLY A 194 21.27 0.23 -19.54
N ARG A 195 22.34 0.65 -18.85
CA ARG A 195 23.65 -0.06 -18.85
C ARG A 195 23.87 -0.97 -17.66
N ARG A 196 22.97 -0.95 -16.67
CA ARG A 196 23.04 -1.81 -15.49
C ARG A 196 21.69 -2.42 -15.21
N LEU A 197 21.69 -3.72 -15.01
CA LEU A 197 20.58 -4.52 -14.52
C LEU A 197 20.93 -4.99 -13.11
N VAL A 198 19.99 -4.86 -12.18
CA VAL A 198 20.04 -5.52 -10.87
C VAL A 198 18.85 -6.47 -10.83
N PHE A 199 19.06 -7.70 -10.36
CA PHE A 199 18.04 -8.74 -10.34
C PHE A 199 18.32 -9.73 -9.20
N THR A 200 17.34 -10.57 -8.88
CA THR A 200 17.46 -11.67 -7.92
C THR A 200 17.64 -12.98 -8.66
N ALA A 201 18.52 -13.86 -8.18
CA ALA A 201 18.73 -15.18 -8.77
C ALA A 201 18.61 -16.29 -7.73
N CYS A 202 17.97 -17.40 -8.08
CA CYS A 202 18.01 -18.64 -7.32
C CYS A 202 19.33 -19.36 -7.58
N GLU A 203 20.02 -19.77 -6.52
CA GLU A 203 21.36 -20.32 -6.60
C GLU A 203 21.44 -21.75 -7.15
N ALA A 204 22.55 -22.08 -7.79
CA ALA A 204 23.00 -23.45 -8.00
C ALA A 204 23.87 -23.95 -6.82
N LEU A 205 23.31 -24.73 -5.88
CA LEU A 205 24.00 -25.67 -4.96
C LEU A 205 25.13 -25.18 -3.99
N ASN A 206 25.44 -23.88 -3.84
CA ASN A 206 26.56 -23.43 -2.97
C ASN A 206 26.23 -22.54 -1.73
N GLY A 207 24.96 -22.38 -1.36
CA GLY A 207 24.48 -21.85 -0.07
C GLY A 207 24.44 -20.32 0.12
N GLY A 208 24.63 -19.50 -0.91
CA GLY A 208 24.55 -18.04 -0.88
C GLY A 208 23.20 -17.49 -1.39
N TYR A 209 22.62 -16.53 -0.65
CA TYR A 209 21.47 -15.74 -1.08
C TYR A 209 21.93 -14.42 -1.74
N GLY A 210 21.26 -13.99 -2.81
CA GLY A 210 21.52 -12.72 -3.50
C GLY A 210 20.38 -12.30 -4.43
#